data_AF-A0A7D4UH23-F1
#
_entry.id   AF-A0A7D4UH23-F1
#
_cell.length_a   1.000
_cell.length_b   1.000
_cell.length_c   1.000
_cell.angle_alpha   90.00
_cell.angle_beta   90.00
_cell.angle_gamma   90.00
#
_symmetry.space_group_name_H-M   'P 1'
#
loop_
_entity.id
_entity.type
_entity.pdbx_description
1 polymer ?
#
loop_
_entity_poly.entity_id
_entity_poly.type
_entity_poly.pdbx_seq_one_letter_code
_entity_poly.pdbx_strand_id
1 'polypeptide(L)'
;MRPSMALDANRDAVRAIVAAHRASNPRVFGSASRGADTESSDLDLIVDPTAETTLMDIGAIRHELLELLGVEVDVVTPRALPERFRDVVVAEAVPV
;
A
#
# COMPACT_ATOMS: atom_id res chain seq x y z
N MET A 1 -16.02 -4.94 4.19
CA MET A 1 -15.34 -4.05 5.15
C MET A 1 -14.67 -2.94 4.35
N ARG A 2 -14.65 -1.70 4.83
CA ARG A 2 -13.94 -0.61 4.15
C ARG A 2 -12.41 -0.77 4.28
N PRO A 3 -11.62 -0.56 3.21
CA PRO A 3 -10.16 -0.66 3.25
C PRO A 3 -9.48 0.12 4.37
N SER A 4 -9.93 1.36 4.65
CA SER A 4 -9.41 2.20 5.74
C SER A 4 -9.56 1.54 7.11
N MET A 5 -10.69 0.89 7.37
CA MET A 5 -10.94 0.18 8.62
C MET A 5 -10.09 -1.08 8.73
N ALA A 6 -9.93 -1.83 7.63
CA ALA A 6 -9.09 -3.03 7.60
C ALA A 6 -7.62 -2.68 7.88
N LEU A 7 -7.14 -1.59 7.26
CA LEU A 7 -5.81 -1.06 7.47
C LEU A 7 -5.59 -0.63 8.93
N ASP A 8 -6.49 0.18 9.49
CA ASP A 8 -6.34 0.72 10.85
C ASP A 8 -6.30 -0.39 11.90
N ALA A 9 -7.01 -1.50 11.68
CA ALA A 9 -6.97 -2.68 12.55
C ALA A 9 -5.66 -3.48 12.44
N ASN A 10 -4.88 -3.32 11.35
CA ASN A 10 -3.75 -4.20 11.02
C ASN A 10 -2.44 -3.46 10.70
N ARG A 11 -2.31 -2.17 11.02
CA ARG A 11 -1.15 -1.32 10.62
C ARG A 11 0.22 -1.96 10.89
N ASP A 12 0.40 -2.50 12.10
CA ASP A 12 1.67 -3.14 12.48
C ASP A 12 1.98 -4.38 11.64
N ALA A 13 0.96 -5.20 11.34
CA ALA A 13 1.10 -6.37 10.48
C ALA A 13 1.39 -5.98 9.03
N VAL A 14 0.75 -4.91 8.52
CA VAL A 14 1.06 -4.37 7.18
C VAL A 14 2.52 -3.92 7.09
N ARG A 15 3.03 -3.19 8.11
CA ARG A 15 4.44 -2.80 8.17
C ARG A 15 5.38 -4.01 8.19
N ALA A 16 5.02 -5.05 8.95
CA ALA A 16 5.82 -6.26 9.05
C ALA A 16 5.90 -7.03 7.72
N ILE A 17 4.78 -7.17 7.00
CA ILE A 17 4.74 -7.81 5.67
C ILE A 17 5.62 -7.03 4.69
N VAL A 18 5.46 -5.70 4.63
CA VAL A 18 6.26 -4.86 3.73
C VAL A 18 7.76 -5.00 4.02
N ALA A 19 8.15 -5.02 5.29
CA ALA A 19 9.55 -5.21 5.69
C ALA A 19 10.08 -6.62 5.37
N ALA A 20 9.27 -7.67 5.54
CA ALA A 20 9.64 -9.04 5.23
C ALA A 20 9.97 -9.25 3.75
N HIS A 21 9.34 -8.46 2.87
CA HIS A 21 9.53 -8.48 1.42
C HIS A 21 10.48 -7.38 0.92
N ARG A 22 11.45 -6.99 1.76
CA ARG A 22 12.55 -6.06 1.40
C ARG A 22 12.07 -4.71 0.88
N ALA A 23 10.87 -4.26 1.27
CA ALA A 23 10.36 -2.93 0.97
C ALA A 23 10.20 -2.13 2.26
N SER A 24 9.99 -0.82 2.14
CA SER A 24 9.92 0.06 3.31
C SER A 24 8.93 1.21 3.10
N ASN A 25 8.72 2.00 4.15
CA ASN A 25 7.93 3.22 4.12
C ASN A 25 6.53 3.06 3.46
N PRO A 26 5.70 2.10 3.94
CA PRO A 26 4.35 1.93 3.43
C PRO A 26 3.51 3.16 3.76
N ARG A 27 2.89 3.73 2.73
CA ARG A 27 1.97 4.86 2.83
C ARG A 27 0.74 4.60 1.98
N VAL A 28 -0.42 5.03 2.45
CA VAL A 28 -1.69 4.93 1.72
C VAL A 28 -1.97 6.22 1.01
N PHE A 29 -2.46 6.12 -0.21
CA PHE A 29 -2.98 7.26 -0.98
C PHE A 29 -4.40 6.97 -1.44
N GLY A 30 -4.95 7.81 -2.32
CA GLY A 30 -6.27 7.57 -2.89
C GLY A 30 -7.41 7.71 -1.88
N SER A 31 -8.49 6.96 -2.10
CA SER A 31 -9.76 7.14 -1.38
C SER A 31 -9.65 6.82 0.12
N ALA A 32 -8.90 5.78 0.48
CA ALA A 32 -8.70 5.35 1.88
C ALA A 32 -7.95 6.41 2.70
N SER A 33 -6.95 7.08 2.12
CA SER A 33 -6.22 8.17 2.79
C SER A 33 -7.10 9.39 3.13
N ARG A 34 -8.23 9.56 2.42
CA ARG A 34 -9.17 10.67 2.57
C ARG A 34 -10.46 10.26 3.31
N GLY A 35 -10.57 9.01 3.74
CA GLY A 35 -11.79 8.46 4.35
C GLY A 35 -13.00 8.40 3.41
N ALA A 36 -12.76 8.42 2.10
CA ALA A 36 -13.78 8.40 1.06
C ALA A 36 -13.97 7.00 0.43
N ASP A 37 -13.28 5.99 0.97
CA ASP A 37 -13.36 4.61 0.53
C ASP A 37 -14.70 3.94 0.93
N THR A 38 -15.17 3.05 0.07
CA THR A 38 -16.38 2.26 0.29
C THR A 38 -16.00 0.78 0.46
N GLU A 39 -16.99 -0.08 0.73
CA GLU A 39 -16.74 -1.52 0.86
C GLU A 39 -16.32 -2.21 -0.45
N SER A 40 -16.51 -1.53 -1.59
CA SER A 40 -16.06 -2.01 -2.91
C SER A 40 -14.74 -1.39 -3.36
N SER A 41 -14.15 -0.50 -2.55
CA SER A 41 -12.86 0.12 -2.84
C SER A 41 -11.73 -0.87 -2.61
N ASP A 42 -10.65 -0.69 -3.37
CA ASP A 42 -9.33 -1.23 -3.11
C ASP A 42 -8.54 -0.33 -2.13
N LEU A 43 -7.40 -0.86 -1.65
CA LEU A 43 -6.43 -0.12 -0.87
C LEU A 43 -5.22 0.25 -1.73
N ASP A 44 -5.07 1.54 -2.02
CA ASP A 44 -3.91 2.09 -2.72
C ASP A 44 -2.71 2.25 -1.77
N LEU A 45 -1.66 1.44 -1.97
CA LEU A 45 -0.47 1.43 -1.12
C LEU A 45 0.80 1.72 -1.92
N ILE A 46 1.55 2.74 -1.51
CA ILE A 46 2.89 3.03 -2.04
C ILE A 46 3.97 2.55 -1.07
N VAL A 47 4.95 1.82 -1.59
CA VAL A 47 6.12 1.33 -0.84
C VAL A 47 7.42 1.78 -1.50
N ASP A 48 8.44 2.07 -0.68
CA ASP A 48 9.78 2.37 -1.17
C ASP A 48 10.56 1.06 -1.35
N PRO A 49 10.92 0.69 -2.60
CA PRO A 49 11.74 -0.49 -2.84
C PRO A 49 13.18 -0.24 -2.37
N THR A 50 13.82 -1.28 -1.85
CA THR A 50 15.26 -1.33 -1.59
C THR A 50 16.00 -1.79 -2.85
N ALA A 51 17.34 -1.81 -2.79
CA ALA A 51 18.18 -2.33 -3.87
C ALA A 51 17.96 -3.84 -4.14
N GLU A 52 17.38 -4.56 -3.19
CA GLU A 52 17.13 -6.00 -3.27
C GLU A 52 15.67 -6.34 -3.62
N THR A 53 14.77 -5.35 -3.66
CA THR A 53 13.36 -5.60 -3.96
C THR A 53 13.18 -6.07 -5.40
N THR A 54 12.49 -7.18 -5.56
CA THR A 54 12.11 -7.76 -6.85
C THR A 54 10.62 -7.54 -7.14
N LEU A 55 10.21 -7.77 -8.39
CA LEU A 55 8.77 -7.76 -8.73
C LEU A 55 8.00 -8.88 -8.02
N MET A 56 8.66 -10.00 -7.70
CA MET A 56 8.04 -11.08 -6.93
C MET A 56 7.79 -10.66 -5.49
N ASP A 57 8.68 -9.88 -4.88
CA ASP A 57 8.45 -9.30 -3.55
C ASP A 57 7.22 -8.38 -3.55
N ILE A 58 7.07 -7.51 -4.57
CA ILE A 58 5.87 -6.66 -4.70
C ILE A 58 4.59 -7.51 -4.85
N GLY A 59 4.65 -8.58 -5.66
CA GLY A 59 3.55 -9.52 -5.81
C GLY A 59 3.21 -10.26 -4.52
N ALA A 60 4.22 -10.64 -3.73
CA ALA A 60 4.05 -11.29 -2.44
C ALA A 60 3.41 -10.36 -1.40
N ILE A 61 3.86 -9.09 -1.32
CA ILE A 61 3.22 -8.07 -0.49
C ILE A 61 1.75 -7.94 -0.86
N ARG A 62 1.43 -7.81 -2.16
CA ARG A 62 0.06 -7.69 -2.61
C ARG A 62 -0.80 -8.87 -2.17
N HIS A 63 -0.29 -10.09 -2.34
CA HIS A 63 -1.02 -11.30 -1.99
C HIS A 63 -1.24 -11.44 -0.49
N GLU A 64 -0.20 -11.25 0.33
CA GLU A 64 -0.31 -11.38 1.78
C GLU A 64 -1.19 -10.28 2.40
N LEU A 65 -1.15 -9.06 1.86
CA LEU A 65 -2.04 -7.99 2.30
C LEU A 65 -3.50 -8.26 1.93
N LEU A 66 -3.77 -8.85 0.76
CA LEU A 66 -5.12 -9.31 0.40
C LEU A 66 -5.63 -10.36 1.41
N GLU A 67 -4.80 -11.35 1.74
CA GLU A 67 -5.17 -12.38 2.72
C GLU A 67 -5.38 -11.82 4.13
N LEU A 68 -4.52 -10.90 4.57
CA LEU A 68 -4.59 -10.27 5.89
C LEU A 68 -5.81 -9.34 6.03
N LEU A 69 -6.01 -8.47 5.04
CA LEU A 69 -6.99 -7.39 5.13
C LEU A 69 -8.38 -7.79 4.58
N GLY A 70 -8.43 -8.84 3.75
CA GLY A 70 -9.67 -9.28 3.09
C GLY A 70 -10.20 -8.28 2.05
N VAL A 71 -9.36 -7.35 1.58
CA VAL A 71 -9.66 -6.36 0.54
C VAL A 71 -8.55 -6.38 -0.50
N GLU A 72 -8.88 -6.07 -1.76
CA GLU A 72 -7.88 -5.87 -2.81
C GLU A 72 -6.93 -4.73 -2.43
N VAL A 73 -5.63 -4.95 -2.65
CA VAL A 73 -4.59 -3.96 -2.40
C VAL A 73 -3.83 -3.71 -3.70
N ASP A 74 -3.71 -2.45 -4.12
CA ASP A 74 -2.83 -2.05 -5.21
C ASP A 74 -1.51 -1.56 -4.64
N VAL A 75 -0.46 -2.37 -4.78
CA VAL A 75 0.87 -2.08 -4.25
C VAL A 75 1.75 -1.52 -5.36
N VAL A 76 2.13 -0.26 -5.23
CA VAL A 76 2.95 0.45 -6.21
C VAL A 76 4.26 0.94 -5.61
N THR A 77 5.25 1.16 -6.47
CA THR A 77 6.47 1.89 -6.13
C THR A 77 6.40 3.30 -6.70
N PRO A 78 7.12 4.30 -6.15
CA PRO A 78 7.10 5.66 -6.68
C PRO A 78 7.36 5.73 -8.19
N ARG A 79 8.27 4.89 -8.70
CA ARG A 79 8.62 4.87 -10.13
C ARG A 79 7.55 4.22 -11.03
N ALA A 80 6.65 3.43 -10.47
CA ALA A 80 5.50 2.88 -11.21
C ALA A 80 4.41 3.94 -11.45
N LEU A 81 4.38 5.00 -10.65
CA LEU A 81 3.44 6.10 -10.84
C LEU A 81 3.80 6.97 -12.07
N PRO A 82 2.80 7.45 -12.82
CA PRO A 82 3.01 8.44 -13.88
C PRO A 82 3.71 9.68 -13.33
N GLU A 83 4.78 10.14 -14.01
CA GLU A 83 5.63 11.24 -13.55
C GLU A 83 4.84 12.50 -13.18
N ARG A 84 3.84 12.86 -14.00
CA ARG A 84 2.94 14.01 -13.78
C ARG A 84 2.19 14.01 -12.45
N PHE A 85 1.99 12.84 -11.83
CA PHE A 85 1.24 12.70 -10.58
C PHE A 85 2.08 12.12 -9.45
N ARG A 86 3.27 11.59 -9.73
CA ARG A 86 4.14 10.93 -8.74
C ARG A 86 4.38 11.82 -7.53
N ASP A 87 4.85 13.04 -7.73
CA ASP A 87 5.23 13.92 -6.63
C ASP A 87 4.03 14.32 -5.77
N VAL A 88 2.87 14.52 -6.42
CA VAL A 88 1.61 14.81 -5.72
C VAL A 88 1.18 13.61 -4.88
N VAL A 89 1.15 12.41 -5.46
CA VAL A 89 0.76 11.19 -4.76
C VAL A 89 1.71 10.90 -3.59
N VAL A 90 3.02 11.01 -3.79
CA VAL A 90 4.02 10.78 -2.73
C VAL A 90 3.89 11.81 -1.61
N ALA A 91 3.58 13.07 -1.93
CA ALA A 91 3.40 14.12 -0.94
C ALA A 91 2.08 14.00 -0.15
N GLU A 92 1.01 13.54 -0.80
CA GLU A 92 -0.29 13.34 -0.16
C GLU A 92 -0.41 12.00 0.58
N ALA A 93 0.47 11.04 0.30
CA ALA A 93 0.40 9.71 0.90
C ALA A 93 0.60 9.75 2.41
N VAL A 94 -0.30 9.08 3.14
CA VAL A 94 -0.32 9.05 4.60
C VAL A 94 0.38 7.77 5.10
N PRO A 95 1.31 7.86 6.07
CA PRO A 95 1.96 6.68 6.65
C PRO A 95 0.95 5.65 7.21
N VAL A 96 1.27 4.36 7.01
CA VAL A 96 0.54 3.21 7.61
C VAL A 96 0.94 3.03 9.05
#